data_AF-A0A7C9CH11-F1
#
_entry.id   AF-A0A7C9CH11-F1
#
_cell.length_a   1.000
_cell.length_b   1.000
_cell.length_c   1.000
_cell.angle_alpha   90.00
_cell.angle_beta   90.00
_cell.angle_gamma   90.00
#
_symmetry.space_group_name_H-M   'P 1'
#
loop_
_entity.id
_entity.type
_entity.pdbx_description
1 polymer ?
#
loop_
_entity_poly.entity_id
_entity_poly.type
_entity_poly.pdbx_seq_one_letter_code
_entity_poly.pdbx_strand_id
1 'polypeptide(L)'
;MATTTIVGEAPKQQSNQGSGSGDNHRNSDIIIYVLGGPGSGKGTQCSKIVEHFGFTHLSAGELLESEVKSGSETGKMIQEYKKEGKLVPSDIVVELLQQAMQ
;
A
#
# COMPACT_ATOMS: atom_id res chain seq x y z
N MET A 1 -4.90 -8.33 13.35
CA MET A 1 -5.15 -8.43 11.90
C MET A 1 -3.97 -7.80 11.19
N ALA A 2 -3.38 -8.45 10.19
CA ALA A 2 -2.36 -7.84 9.34
C ALA A 2 -3.03 -7.49 8.01
N THR A 3 -3.09 -6.20 7.69
CA THR A 3 -3.59 -5.69 6.42
C THR A 3 -2.40 -5.29 5.58
N THR A 4 -2.37 -5.78 4.34
CA THR A 4 -1.33 -5.48 3.38
C THR A 4 -1.96 -4.81 2.16
N THR A 5 -1.40 -3.69 1.72
CA THR A 5 -1.86 -2.96 0.54
C THR A 5 -0.85 -3.17 -0.58
N ILE A 6 -1.31 -3.42 -1.80
CA ILE A 6 -0.46 -3.43 -2.98
C ILE A 6 -0.98 -2.33 -3.91
N VAL A 7 -0.09 -1.42 -4.30
CA VAL A 7 -0.39 -0.33 -5.23
C VAL A 7 0.40 -0.61 -6.50
N GLY A 8 -0.23 -0.57 -7.66
CA GLY A 8 0.50 -0.66 -8.92
C GLY A 8 -0.27 -0.07 -10.07
N GLU A 9 0.46 0.26 -11.13
CA GLU A 9 -0.14 0.73 -12.36
C GLU A 9 -0.88 -0.42 -13.05
N ALA A 10 -2.00 -0.10 -13.72
CA ALA A 10 -2.63 -1.06 -14.61
C ALA A 10 -1.61 -1.53 -15.67
N PRO A 11 -1.50 -2.85 -15.95
CA PRO A 11 -0.65 -3.32 -17.04
C PRO A 11 -1.13 -2.64 -18.33
N LYS A 12 -0.21 -1.96 -19.02
CA LYS A 12 -0.48 -1.30 -20.29
C LYS A 12 -1.05 -2.33 -21.25
N GLN A 13 -2.36 -2.25 -21.53
CA GLN A 13 -2.91 -2.96 -22.67
C GLN A 13 -2.15 -2.45 -23.91
N GLN A 14 -1.55 -3.35 -24.68
CA GLN A 14 -1.03 -3.01 -26.00
C GLN A 14 -2.23 -2.58 -26.86
N SER A 15 -2.53 -1.28 -26.85
CA SER A 15 -3.48 -0.69 -27.77
C SER A 15 -2.84 -0.70 -29.14
N ASN A 16 -3.29 -1.61 -30.00
CA ASN A 16 -3.06 -1.51 -31.43
C ASN A 16 -3.69 -0.18 -31.89
N GLN A 17 -2.85 0.76 -32.35
CA GLN A 17 -3.27 2.13 -32.65
C GLN A 17 -4.29 2.16 -33.79
N GLY A 18 -5.54 2.47 -33.45
CA GLY A 18 -6.57 2.95 -34.37
C GLY A 18 -6.85 4.42 -34.07
N SER A 19 -6.63 5.27 -35.06
CA SER A 19 -6.77 6.72 -35.02
C SER A 19 -8.21 7.16 -34.77
N GLY A 20 -8.45 7.94 -33.70
CA GLY A 20 -9.71 8.63 -33.48
C GLY A 20 -9.75 9.39 -32.15
N SER A 21 -9.95 10.71 -32.23
CA SER A 21 -10.36 11.68 -31.20
C SER A 21 -9.99 11.38 -29.74
N GLY A 22 -9.01 12.13 -29.21
CA GLY A 22 -8.39 11.93 -27.91
C GLY A 22 -9.32 12.04 -26.70
N ASP A 23 -9.90 10.91 -26.32
CA ASP A 23 -10.37 10.66 -24.96
C ASP A 23 -9.16 10.76 -24.00
N ASN A 24 -9.27 11.65 -23.03
CA ASN A 24 -8.27 11.86 -21.99
C ASN A 24 -8.34 10.69 -20.99
N HIS A 25 -7.87 9.51 -21.42
CA HIS A 25 -7.86 8.30 -20.62
C HIS A 25 -6.88 8.51 -19.45
N ARG A 26 -7.40 8.98 -18.30
CA ARG A 26 -6.65 8.96 -17.05
C ARG A 26 -6.27 7.51 -16.80
N ASN A 27 -4.98 7.20 -16.89
CA ASN A 27 -4.46 5.93 -16.44
C ASN A 27 -4.91 5.78 -14.98
N SER A 28 -5.85 4.88 -14.71
CA SER A 28 -6.35 4.67 -13.36
C SER A 28 -5.42 3.69 -12.67
N ASP A 29 -4.73 4.15 -11.63
CA ASP A 29 -3.91 3.28 -10.79
C ASP A 29 -4.79 2.18 -10.17
N ILE A 30 -4.28 0.95 -10.15
CA ILE A 30 -4.96 -0.20 -9.57
C ILE A 30 -4.48 -0.39 -8.14
N ILE A 31 -5.40 -0.29 -7.19
CA ILE A 31 -5.13 -0.53 -5.76
C ILE A 31 -5.75 -1.87 -5.37
N ILE A 32 -4.92 -2.76 -4.82
CA ILE A 32 -5.32 -4.09 -4.36
C ILE A 32 -5.15 -4.15 -2.84
N TYR A 33 -6.26 -4.37 -2.13
CA TYR A 33 -6.23 -4.67 -0.70
C TYR A 33 -6.17 -6.18 -0.47
N VAL A 34 -5.13 -6.65 0.23
CA VAL A 34 -4.95 -8.07 0.54
C VAL A 34 -5.28 -8.30 2.01
N LEU A 35 -6.35 -9.06 2.25
CA LEU A 35 -6.91 -9.34 3.58
C LEU A 35 -6.79 -10.83 3.92
N GLY A 36 -6.66 -11.16 5.21
CA GLY A 36 -6.57 -12.54 5.68
C GLY A 36 -5.98 -12.70 7.08
N GLY A 37 -6.27 -13.82 7.73
CA GLY A 37 -5.78 -14.14 9.07
C GLY A 37 -4.24 -14.31 9.17
N PRO A 38 -3.68 -14.38 10.39
CA PRO A 38 -2.28 -14.74 10.59
C PRO A 38 -1.96 -16.10 9.93
N GLY A 39 -0.79 -16.23 9.29
CA GLY A 39 -0.38 -17.47 8.63
C GLY A 39 -1.06 -17.78 7.29
N SER A 40 -2.00 -16.96 6.81
CA SER A 40 -2.74 -17.23 5.55
C SER A 40 -1.92 -17.04 4.26
N GLY A 41 -0.62 -16.75 4.36
CA GLY A 41 0.27 -16.63 3.19
C GLY A 41 0.17 -15.30 2.40
N LYS A 42 -0.43 -14.23 2.95
CA LYS A 42 -0.57 -12.93 2.25
C LYS A 42 0.75 -12.39 1.74
N GLY A 43 1.78 -12.33 2.60
CA GLY A 43 3.10 -11.82 2.22
C GLY A 43 3.65 -12.57 1.02
N THR A 44 3.55 -13.91 1.03
CA THR A 44 3.96 -14.75 -0.11
C THR A 44 3.19 -14.42 -1.39
N GLN A 45 1.88 -14.19 -1.32
CA GLN A 45 1.09 -13.81 -2.50
C GLN A 45 1.41 -12.38 -2.97
N CYS A 46 1.65 -11.45 -2.04
CA CYS A 46 2.03 -10.08 -2.37
C CYS A 46 3.38 -10.05 -3.09
N SER A 47 4.38 -10.80 -2.62
CA SER A 47 5.68 -10.92 -3.29
C SER A 47 5.54 -11.46 -4.72
N LYS A 48 4.67 -12.45 -4.93
CA LYS A 48 4.38 -12.97 -6.28
C LYS A 48 3.71 -11.91 -7.16
N ILE A 49 2.75 -11.16 -6.63
CA ILE A 49 2.05 -10.10 -7.37
C ILE A 49 3.05 -9.01 -7.81
N VAL A 50 3.93 -8.59 -6.91
CA VAL A 50 5.03 -7.65 -7.21
C VAL A 50 5.90 -8.18 -8.35
N GLU A 51 6.40 -9.41 -8.22
CA GLU A 51 7.29 -10.04 -9.19
C GLU A 51 6.64 -10.22 -10.57
N HIS A 52 5.39 -10.66 -10.63
CA HIS A 52 4.73 -11.04 -11.89
C HIS A 52 4.09 -9.85 -12.61
N PHE A 53 3.64 -8.84 -11.88
CA PHE A 53 2.85 -7.74 -12.43
C PHE A 53 3.49 -6.36 -12.26
N GLY A 54 4.64 -6.25 -11.60
CA GLY A 54 5.35 -4.97 -11.44
C GLY A 54 4.66 -4.00 -10.47
N PHE A 55 3.85 -4.50 -9.54
CA PHE A 55 3.23 -3.69 -8.51
C PHE A 55 4.24 -3.32 -7.41
N THR A 56 3.97 -2.23 -6.69
CA THR A 56 4.65 -1.86 -5.44
C THR A 56 3.87 -2.37 -4.24
N HIS A 57 4.55 -3.09 -3.35
CA HIS A 57 3.96 -3.58 -2.12
C HIS A 57 4.11 -2.56 -0.99
N LEU A 58 2.98 -2.14 -0.40
CA LEU A 58 2.92 -1.20 0.73
C LEU A 58 2.27 -1.86 1.96
N SER A 59 3.09 -2.22 2.94
CA SER A 59 2.61 -2.75 4.20
C SER A 59 2.37 -1.62 5.20
N ALA A 60 1.11 -1.41 5.62
CA ALA A 60 0.79 -0.44 6.68
C ALA A 60 1.54 -0.74 8.00
N GLY A 61 1.77 -2.03 8.29
CA GLY A 61 2.57 -2.44 9.45
C GLY A 61 4.01 -1.96 9.36
N GLU A 62 4.66 -2.11 8.19
CA GLU A 62 6.04 -1.68 7.96
C GLU A 62 6.16 -0.16 7.97
N LEU A 63 5.21 0.57 7.39
CA LEU A 63 5.17 2.04 7.45
C LEU A 63 5.09 2.53 8.89
N LEU A 64 4.19 1.96 9.70
CA LEU A 64 4.08 2.30 11.12
C LEU A 64 5.33 1.91 11.92
N GLU A 65 6.03 0.83 11.56
CA GLU A 65 7.28 0.45 12.22
C GLU A 65 8.45 1.36 11.82
N SER A 66 8.52 1.77 10.55
CA SER A 66 9.50 2.74 10.06
C SER A 66 9.33 4.08 10.75
N GLU A 67 8.08 4.55 10.88
CA GLU A 67 7.78 5.82 11.53
C GLU A 67 8.19 5.81 13.01
N VAL A 68 7.92 4.71 13.73
CA VAL A 68 8.41 4.54 15.12
C VAL A 68 9.94 4.58 15.19
N LYS A 69 10.63 3.91 14.25
CA LYS A 69 12.10 3.88 14.21
C LYS A 69 12.72 5.25 13.88
N SER A 70 11.99 6.13 13.18
CA SER A 70 12.46 7.48 12.87
C SER A 70 12.65 8.35 14.13
N GLY A 71 11.96 8.03 15.23
CA GLY A 71 11.94 8.83 16.45
C GLY A 71 11.15 10.14 16.33
N SER A 72 10.37 10.31 15.26
CA SER A 72 9.48 11.46 15.05
C SER A 72 8.43 11.55 16.16
N GLU A 73 7.81 12.72 16.29
CA GLU A 73 6.71 12.90 17.25
C GLU A 73 5.53 11.97 16.93
N THR A 74 5.21 11.82 15.64
CA THR A 74 4.25 10.83 15.13
C THR A 74 4.64 9.41 15.48
N GLY A 75 5.93 9.06 15.35
CA GLY A 75 6.49 7.76 15.72
C GLY A 75 6.30 7.45 17.22
N LYS A 76 6.52 8.43 18.10
CA LYS A 76 6.28 8.26 19.54
C LYS A 76 4.80 8.00 19.85
N MET A 77 3.90 8.78 19.24
CA MET A 77 2.45 8.56 19.38
C MET A 77 2.04 7.17 18.91
N ILE A 78 2.52 6.73 17.74
CA ILE A 78 2.27 5.37 17.22
C ILE A 78 2.78 4.31 18.21
N GLN A 79 3.95 4.52 18.81
CA GLN A 79 4.53 3.60 19.79
C GLN A 79 3.65 3.48 21.05
N GLU A 80 3.08 4.58 21.53
CA GLU A 80 2.14 4.58 22.66
C GLU A 80 0.87 3.77 22.34
N TYR A 81 0.22 4.03 21.20
CA TYR A 81 -0.94 3.25 20.77
C TYR A 81 -0.64 1.74 20.69
N LYS A 82 0.49 1.37 20.07
CA LYS A 82 0.92 -0.03 19.97
C LYS A 82 1.16 -0.67 21.35
N LYS A 83 1.79 0.06 22.28
CA LYS A 83 2.07 -0.42 23.64
C LYS A 83 0.79 -0.64 24.44
N GLU A 84 -0.21 0.21 24.25
CA GLU A 84 -1.52 0.10 24.89
C GLU A 84 -2.45 -0.92 24.24
N GLY A 85 -2.04 -1.56 23.14
CA GLY A 85 -2.88 -2.48 22.37
C GLY A 85 -4.05 -1.77 21.66
N LYS A 86 -3.96 -0.45 21.50
CA LYS A 86 -4.96 0.38 20.82
C LYS A 86 -4.67 0.44 19.32
N LEU A 87 -5.71 0.71 18.55
CA LEU A 87 -5.58 0.98 17.13
C LEU A 87 -4.98 2.38 16.92
N VAL A 88 -4.04 2.47 16.00
CA VAL A 88 -3.53 3.77 15.52
C VAL A 88 -4.65 4.47 14.75
N PRO A 89 -4.88 5.77 14.96
CA PRO A 89 -5.86 6.55 14.21
C PRO A 89 -5.69 6.42 12.69
N SER A 90 -6.82 6.35 11.96
CA SER A 90 -6.84 6.20 10.51
C SER A 90 -6.07 7.30 9.78
N ASP A 91 -6.17 8.54 10.26
CA ASP A 91 -5.62 9.70 9.58
C ASP A 91 -4.08 9.62 9.50
N ILE A 92 -3.44 9.10 10.55
CA ILE A 92 -2.00 8.82 10.57
C ILE A 92 -1.64 7.75 9.54
N VAL A 93 -2.42 6.66 9.47
CA VAL A 93 -2.17 5.57 8.50
C VAL A 93 -2.31 6.08 7.06
N VAL A 94 -3.30 6.92 6.80
CA VAL A 94 -3.54 7.52 5.47
C VAL A 94 -2.40 8.47 5.10
N GLU A 95 -1.93 9.30 6.02
CA GLU A 95 -0.79 10.20 5.78
C GLU A 95 0.48 9.43 5.42
N LEU A 96 0.81 8.37 6.18
CA LEU A 96 1.97 7.52 5.89
C LEU A 96 1.85 6.81 4.53
N LEU A 97 0.65 6.34 4.18
CA LEU A 97 0.40 5.75 2.87
C LEU A 97 0.57 6.77 1.75
N GLN A 98 0.07 8.00 1.93
CA GLN A 98 0.20 9.06 0.96
C GLN A 98 1.67 9.44 0.72
N GLN A 99 2.48 9.51 1.78
CA GLN A 99 3.92 9.75 1.68
C GLN A 99 4.64 8.61 0.94
N ALA A 100 4.23 7.36 1.16
CA ALA A 100 4.82 6.19 0.51
C ALA A 100 4.44 6.02 -0.97
N MET A 101 3.39 6.70 -1.44
CA MET A 101 2.92 6.67 -2.83
C MET A 101 3.52 7.79 -3.71
N GLN A 102 4.20 8.77 -3.10
CA GLN A 102 4.90 9.86 -3.81
C GLN A 102 6.30 9.43 -4.26
#